data_AF-A0A849E6F7-F1
#
_entry.id   AF-A0A849E6F7-F1
#
_cell.length_a   1.000
_cell.length_b   1.000
_cell.length_c   1.000
_cell.angle_alpha   90.00
_cell.angle_beta   90.00
_cell.angle_gamma   90.00
#
_symmetry.space_group_name_H-M   'P 1'
#
loop_
_entity.id
_entity.type
_entity.pdbx_description
1 polymer ?
#
loop_
_entity_poly.entity_id
_entity_poly.type
_entity_poly.pdbx_seq_one_letter_code
_entity_poly.pdbx_strand_id
1 'polypeptide(L)'
;MTTSKPPANSKPSKWTPGKVEQVRRLTADGYTSRQIGAMMGSTRNAIVSVWRRFGIEPVCKRNTWDEAAIARVVRLLDDRLSYAEIAAEFGVTVGTIANVVTQHGLRPRKPKLSNFTLKAPDFDSDAVFDKSPLKPLFAEGFQGQTGKLAMVDLEDDHCRFPVDQPDGTVKFCADPQQRGSAYCPAHHARCTDGPAITFKKPLARA
;
A
#
# COMPACT_ATOMS: atom_id res chain seq x y z
N MET A 1 -24.65 50.10 -21.08
CA MET A 1 -23.51 49.37 -20.49
C MET A 1 -24.02 48.67 -19.23
N THR A 2 -24.48 47.43 -19.37
CA THR A 2 -25.20 46.69 -18.31
C THR A 2 -24.21 46.06 -17.33
N THR A 3 -24.14 46.59 -16.11
CA THR A 3 -23.47 45.94 -14.98
C THR A 3 -24.41 44.88 -14.40
N SER A 4 -24.21 43.61 -14.78
CA SER A 4 -24.96 42.48 -14.24
C SER A 4 -24.54 42.18 -12.79
N LYS A 5 -25.50 42.29 -11.86
CA LYS A 5 -25.40 41.96 -10.44
C LYS A 5 -25.15 40.44 -10.28
N PRO A 6 -24.13 39.99 -9.52
CA PRO A 6 -23.84 38.57 -9.36
C PRO A 6 -24.88 37.86 -8.47
N PRO A 7 -25.15 36.56 -8.70
CA PRO A 7 -26.19 35.81 -7.98
C PRO A 7 -25.85 35.64 -6.49
N ALA A 8 -26.86 35.87 -5.65
CA ALA A 8 -26.75 36.08 -4.20
C ALA A 8 -26.52 34.81 -3.34
N ASN A 9 -25.90 33.75 -3.87
CA ASN A 9 -25.68 32.54 -3.06
C ASN A 9 -24.46 31.71 -3.50
N SER A 10 -23.27 32.30 -3.40
CA SER A 10 -22.02 31.52 -3.39
C SER A 10 -21.28 31.79 -2.10
N LYS A 11 -20.91 30.74 -1.35
CA LYS A 11 -19.99 30.88 -0.22
C LYS A 11 -18.77 31.65 -0.72
N PRO A 12 -18.31 32.71 -0.03
CA PRO A 12 -17.15 33.46 -0.49
C PRO A 12 -15.98 32.49 -0.63
N SER A 13 -15.42 32.40 -1.84
CA SER A 13 -14.23 31.59 -2.08
C SER A 13 -13.19 31.97 -1.04
N LYS A 14 -12.64 30.97 -0.33
CA LYS A 14 -11.55 31.15 0.65
C LYS A 14 -10.38 31.96 0.08
N TRP A 15 -10.23 31.93 -1.25
CA TRP A 15 -9.32 32.73 -2.05
C TRP A 15 -10.02 33.96 -2.61
N THR A 16 -9.90 35.08 -1.89
CA THR A 16 -10.33 36.40 -2.36
C THR A 16 -9.32 36.96 -3.37
N PRO A 17 -9.73 37.88 -4.27
CA PRO A 17 -8.82 38.48 -5.26
C PRO A 17 -7.54 39.07 -4.62
N GLY A 18 -7.66 39.74 -3.47
CA GLY A 18 -6.51 40.28 -2.74
C GLY A 18 -5.53 39.21 -2.24
N LYS A 19 -6.04 38.04 -1.80
CA LYS A 19 -5.17 36.91 -1.40
C LYS A 19 -4.47 36.27 -2.61
N VAL A 20 -5.14 36.22 -3.76
CA VAL A 20 -4.55 35.70 -5.01
C VAL A 20 -3.41 36.61 -5.47
N GLU A 21 -3.59 37.94 -5.41
CA GLU A 21 -2.53 38.89 -5.75
C GLU A 21 -1.34 38.80 -4.79
N GLN A 22 -1.60 38.61 -3.49
CA GLN A 22 -0.53 38.36 -2.53
C GLN A 22 0.25 37.07 -2.84
N VAL A 23 -0.44 35.99 -3.24
CA VAL A 23 0.23 34.76 -3.72
C VAL A 23 1.06 35.06 -4.97
N ARG A 24 0.55 35.85 -5.90
CA ARG A 24 1.25 36.24 -7.13
C ARG A 24 2.56 36.98 -6.83
N ARG A 25 2.51 37.96 -5.93
CA ARG A 25 3.68 38.71 -5.47
C ARG A 25 4.72 37.80 -4.81
N LEU A 26 4.31 37.00 -3.83
CA LEU A 26 5.23 36.07 -3.15
C LEU A 26 5.83 35.03 -4.11
N THR A 27 5.09 34.65 -5.14
CA THR A 27 5.59 33.74 -6.18
C THR A 27 6.64 34.42 -7.06
N ALA A 28 6.44 35.69 -7.41
CA ALA A 28 7.41 36.51 -8.14
C ALA A 28 8.69 36.77 -7.32
N ASP A 29 8.56 36.93 -6.00
CA ASP A 29 9.67 37.04 -5.05
C ASP A 29 10.46 35.70 -4.89
N GLY A 30 10.00 34.62 -5.52
CA GLY A 30 10.68 33.32 -5.54
C GLY A 30 10.42 32.42 -4.34
N TYR A 31 9.37 32.70 -3.55
CA TYR A 31 8.98 31.82 -2.44
C TYR A 31 8.34 30.52 -2.95
N THR A 32 8.67 29.41 -2.29
CA THR A 32 8.08 28.10 -2.61
C THR A 32 6.63 27.99 -2.10
N SER A 33 5.82 27.14 -2.73
CA SER A 33 4.43 26.89 -2.30
C SER A 33 4.28 26.53 -0.82
N ARG A 34 5.26 25.85 -0.22
CA ARG A 34 5.27 25.53 1.21
C ARG A 34 5.49 26.78 2.06
N GLN A 35 6.44 27.65 1.67
CA GLN A 35 6.72 28.91 2.36
C GLN A 35 5.54 29.87 2.25
N ILE A 36 4.98 30.03 1.05
CA ILE A 36 3.78 30.85 0.81
C ILE A 36 2.61 30.32 1.64
N GLY A 37 2.41 29.00 1.69
CA GLY A 37 1.40 28.38 2.53
C GLY A 37 1.56 28.74 4.01
N ALA A 38 2.78 28.61 4.53
CA ALA A 38 3.08 28.97 5.92
C ALA A 38 2.82 30.46 6.21
N MET A 39 3.20 31.37 5.29
CA MET A 39 2.98 32.81 5.44
C MET A 39 1.49 33.20 5.34
N MET A 40 0.72 32.49 4.52
CA MET A 40 -0.70 32.78 4.24
C MET A 40 -1.66 32.00 5.15
N GLY A 41 -1.16 31.19 6.09
CA GLY A 41 -1.98 30.30 6.92
C GLY A 41 -2.77 29.28 6.10
N SER A 42 -2.16 28.76 5.03
CA SER A 42 -2.78 27.84 4.07
C SER A 42 -1.88 26.64 3.78
N THR A 43 -2.44 25.59 3.19
CA THR A 43 -1.64 24.39 2.86
C THR A 43 -0.87 24.59 1.55
N ARG A 44 0.27 23.92 1.40
CA ARG A 44 1.05 23.88 0.15
C ARG A 44 0.15 23.58 -1.06
N ASN A 45 -0.73 22.59 -0.92
CA ASN A 45 -1.60 22.14 -2.02
C ASN A 45 -2.68 23.17 -2.38
N ALA A 46 -3.13 23.98 -1.42
CA ALA A 46 -4.03 25.08 -1.70
C ALA A 46 -3.34 26.15 -2.55
N ILE A 47 -2.07 26.49 -2.26
CA ILE A 47 -1.27 27.41 -3.10
C ILE A 47 -1.05 26.85 -4.51
N VAL A 48 -0.69 25.57 -4.62
CA VAL A 48 -0.53 24.92 -5.94
C VAL A 48 -1.83 24.94 -6.74
N SER A 49 -2.98 24.79 -6.07
CA SER A 49 -4.29 24.89 -6.71
C SER A 49 -4.59 26.32 -7.19
N VAL A 50 -4.18 27.34 -6.44
CA VAL A 50 -4.27 28.76 -6.86
C VAL A 50 -3.40 29.01 -8.08
N TRP A 51 -2.15 28.54 -8.07
CA TRP A 51 -1.26 28.66 -9.23
C TRP A 51 -1.87 28.09 -10.50
N ARG A 52 -2.43 26.86 -10.43
CA ARG A 52 -3.08 26.21 -11.57
C ARG A 52 -4.35 26.93 -12.03
N ARG A 53 -5.18 27.41 -11.09
CA ARG A 53 -6.48 28.05 -11.41
C ARG A 53 -6.32 29.46 -11.98
N PHE A 54 -5.32 30.20 -11.53
CA PHE A 54 -5.09 31.59 -11.91
C PHE A 54 -3.89 31.77 -12.85
N GLY A 55 -3.32 30.67 -13.36
CA GLY A 55 -2.21 30.71 -14.33
C GLY A 55 -0.95 31.41 -13.79
N ILE A 56 -0.67 31.27 -12.49
CA ILE A 56 0.52 31.87 -11.88
C ILE A 56 1.67 30.87 -12.02
N GLU A 57 2.69 31.22 -12.79
CA GLU A 57 3.88 30.39 -12.95
C GLU A 57 4.85 30.58 -11.78
N PRO A 58 5.24 29.48 -11.08
CA PRO A 58 6.15 29.58 -9.97
C PRO A 58 7.62 29.64 -10.40
N VAL A 59 8.35 30.60 -9.85
CA VAL A 59 9.81 30.64 -9.94
C VAL A 59 10.39 29.67 -8.91
N CYS A 60 10.34 28.36 -9.21
CA CYS A 60 10.93 27.35 -8.34
C CYS A 60 12.45 27.28 -8.58
N LYS A 61 13.25 27.49 -7.52
CA LYS A 61 14.67 27.12 -7.53
C LYS A 61 14.76 25.61 -7.76
N ARG A 62 15.24 25.20 -8.94
CA ARG A 62 15.59 23.79 -9.18
C ARG A 62 16.77 23.46 -8.29
N ASN A 63 16.65 22.40 -7.49
CA ASN A 63 17.79 21.83 -6.79
C ASN A 63 18.61 21.03 -7.80
N THR A 64 19.47 21.73 -8.55
CA THR A 64 20.36 21.09 -9.51
C THR A 64 21.59 20.63 -8.76
N TRP A 65 21.71 19.31 -8.57
CA TRP A 65 22.98 18.69 -8.24
C TRP A 65 23.90 18.83 -9.46
N ASP A 66 25.09 19.38 -9.25
CA ASP A 66 26.10 19.47 -10.29
C ASP A 66 26.78 18.10 -10.50
N GLU A 67 27.39 17.92 -11.67
CA GLU A 67 28.07 16.67 -12.01
C GLU A 67 29.18 16.32 -11.01
N ALA A 68 29.86 17.34 -10.49
CA ALA A 68 30.91 17.19 -9.47
C ALA A 68 30.35 16.69 -8.12
N ALA A 69 29.23 17.22 -7.61
CA ALA A 69 28.63 16.69 -6.38
C ALA A 69 28.10 15.27 -6.59
N ILE A 70 27.53 14.95 -7.76
CA ILE A 70 27.07 13.59 -8.06
C ILE A 70 28.26 12.63 -8.06
N ALA A 71 29.36 12.98 -8.72
CA ALA A 71 30.58 12.18 -8.72
C ALA A 71 31.13 11.97 -7.31
N ARG A 72 31.03 12.99 -6.44
CA ARG A 72 31.43 12.87 -5.03
C ARG A 72 30.49 11.96 -4.24
N VAL A 73 29.17 12.05 -4.43
CA VAL A 73 28.20 11.11 -3.83
C VAL A 73 28.51 9.67 -4.24
N VAL A 74 28.85 9.42 -5.51
CA VAL A 74 29.23 8.08 -5.99
C VAL A 74 30.46 7.55 -5.24
N ARG A 75 31.52 8.36 -5.10
CA ARG A 75 32.72 7.95 -4.35
C ARG A 75 32.41 7.59 -2.90
N LEU A 76 31.61 8.40 -2.21
CA LEU A 76 31.25 8.13 -0.81
C LEU A 76 30.42 6.85 -0.66
N LEU A 77 29.56 6.55 -1.64
CA LEU A 77 28.83 5.29 -1.68
C LEU A 77 29.76 4.09 -1.92
N ASP A 78 30.76 4.24 -2.78
CA ASP A 78 31.78 3.22 -3.02
C ASP A 78 32.65 2.98 -1.77
N ASP A 79 32.96 4.04 -1.03
CA ASP A 79 33.65 4.03 0.26
C ASP A 79 32.78 3.51 1.43
N ARG A 80 31.54 3.10 1.14
CA ARG A 80 30.60 2.45 2.06
C ARG A 80 30.03 3.37 3.15
N LEU A 81 30.04 4.68 2.93
CA LEU A 81 29.32 5.59 3.82
C LEU A 81 27.81 5.37 3.68
N SER A 82 27.12 5.47 4.81
CA SER A 82 25.67 5.46 4.88
C SER A 82 25.09 6.75 4.31
N TYR A 83 23.81 6.70 3.89
CA TYR A 83 23.13 7.90 3.41
C TYR A 83 23.04 9.01 4.47
N ALA A 84 23.08 8.66 5.76
CA ALA A 84 23.12 9.62 6.86
C ALA A 84 24.45 10.38 6.90
N GLU A 85 25.58 9.69 6.76
CA GLU A 85 26.91 10.30 6.74
C GLU A 85 27.10 11.17 5.49
N ILE A 86 26.68 10.67 4.33
CA ILE A 86 26.71 11.44 3.08
C ILE A 86 25.82 12.69 3.20
N ALA A 87 24.63 12.55 3.75
CA ALA A 87 23.73 13.70 3.95
C ALA A 87 24.33 14.75 4.88
N ALA A 88 25.01 14.32 5.96
CA ALA A 88 25.72 15.21 6.87
C ALA A 88 26.87 15.95 6.18
N GLU A 89 27.64 15.27 5.31
CA GLU A 89 28.74 15.89 4.56
C GLU A 89 28.27 16.99 3.60
N PHE A 90 27.14 16.75 2.92
CA PHE A 90 26.55 17.74 2.01
C PHE A 90 25.64 18.76 2.72
N GLY A 91 25.40 18.63 4.03
CA GLY A 91 24.46 19.49 4.76
C GLY A 91 23.02 19.38 4.27
N VAL A 92 22.63 18.24 3.70
CA VAL A 92 21.29 17.99 3.14
C VAL A 92 20.56 16.91 3.95
N THR A 93 19.30 16.64 3.58
CA THR A 93 18.54 15.57 4.21
C THR A 93 18.88 14.21 3.59
N VAL A 94 18.74 13.13 4.36
CA VAL A 94 18.91 11.74 3.87
C VAL A 94 18.04 11.45 2.64
N GLY A 95 16.80 11.96 2.64
CA GLY A 95 15.88 11.82 1.50
C GLY A 95 16.37 12.54 0.24
N THR A 96 17.15 13.61 0.37
CA THR A 96 17.79 14.28 -0.77
C THR A 96 18.82 13.37 -1.43
N ILE A 97 19.68 12.72 -0.64
CA ILE A 97 20.66 11.75 -1.16
C ILE A 97 19.95 10.55 -1.79
N ALA A 98 18.92 10.01 -1.15
CA ALA A 98 18.12 8.92 -1.73
C ALA A 98 17.48 9.29 -3.08
N ASN A 99 16.99 10.53 -3.21
CA ASN A 99 16.48 11.04 -4.48
C ASN A 99 17.59 11.16 -5.54
N VAL A 100 18.78 11.65 -5.19
CA VAL A 100 19.93 11.71 -6.12
C VAL A 100 20.27 10.32 -6.64
N VAL A 101 20.38 9.35 -5.74
CA VAL A 101 20.64 7.94 -6.10
C VAL A 101 19.60 7.42 -7.08
N THR A 102 18.32 7.68 -6.81
CA THR A 102 17.21 7.19 -7.64
C THR A 102 17.15 7.91 -8.99
N GLN A 103 17.29 9.25 -9.01
CA GLN A 103 17.19 10.07 -10.21
C GLN A 103 18.35 9.85 -11.18
N HIS A 104 19.55 9.62 -10.65
CA HIS A 104 20.75 9.38 -11.45
C HIS A 104 21.05 7.89 -11.65
N GLY A 105 20.15 6.99 -11.24
CA GLY A 105 20.30 5.55 -11.43
C GLY A 105 21.52 4.95 -10.74
N LEU A 106 22.02 5.59 -9.69
CA LEU A 106 23.17 5.11 -8.93
C LEU A 106 22.76 3.82 -8.23
N ARG A 107 23.50 2.74 -8.46
CA ARG A 107 23.27 1.45 -7.80
C ARG A 107 24.38 1.23 -6.79
N PRO A 108 24.24 1.70 -5.54
CA PRO A 108 25.25 1.42 -4.52
C PRO A 108 25.40 -0.09 -4.37
N ARG A 109 26.63 -0.54 -4.17
CA ARG A 109 26.95 -1.96 -3.99
C ARG A 109 26.05 -2.55 -2.90
N LYS A 110 25.44 -3.72 -3.16
CA LYS A 110 24.62 -4.41 -2.15
C LYS A 110 25.41 -4.45 -0.83
N PRO A 111 24.81 -4.06 0.31
CA PRO A 111 25.48 -4.26 1.58
C PRO A 111 25.87 -5.73 1.66
N LYS A 112 27.11 -6.01 2.05
CA LYS A 112 27.43 -7.36 2.53
C LYS A 112 26.41 -7.58 3.65
N LEU A 113 25.59 -8.63 3.57
CA LEU A 113 24.85 -9.05 4.76
C LEU A 113 25.90 -9.08 5.87
N SER A 114 25.76 -8.21 6.86
CA SER A 114 26.56 -8.33 8.06
C SER A 114 26.35 -9.76 8.55
N ASN A 115 27.39 -10.36 9.15
CA ASN A 115 27.31 -11.69 9.75
C ASN A 115 26.35 -11.72 10.96
N PHE A 116 25.22 -11.00 10.94
CA PHE A 116 24.03 -11.46 11.62
C PHE A 116 23.68 -12.82 11.03
N THR A 117 24.28 -13.85 11.60
CA THR A 117 23.72 -15.18 11.63
C THR A 117 22.34 -15.00 12.25
N LEU A 118 21.34 -14.71 11.41
CA LEU A 118 19.97 -15.08 11.72
C LEU A 118 20.08 -16.59 11.92
N LYS A 119 20.15 -17.01 13.18
CA LYS A 119 20.06 -18.42 13.52
C LYS A 119 18.71 -18.82 12.96
N ALA A 120 18.72 -19.48 11.80
CA ALA A 120 17.51 -20.05 11.26
C ALA A 120 16.90 -20.83 12.44
N PRO A 121 15.61 -20.64 12.77
CA PRO A 121 14.97 -21.59 13.67
C PRO A 121 15.33 -22.99 13.14
N ASP A 122 15.54 -23.95 14.04
CA ASP A 122 15.95 -25.31 13.69
C ASP A 122 14.86 -25.95 12.81
N PHE A 123 14.87 -25.57 11.53
CA PHE A 123 13.96 -26.01 10.50
C PHE A 123 14.63 -27.29 10.03
N ASP A 124 14.17 -28.38 10.60
CA ASP A 124 14.55 -29.71 10.17
C ASP A 124 14.22 -29.79 8.67
N SER A 125 15.24 -29.73 7.83
CA SER A 125 15.09 -29.77 6.37
C SER A 125 14.51 -31.09 5.89
N ASP A 126 14.58 -32.11 6.76
CA ASP A 126 14.04 -33.44 6.54
C ASP A 126 12.64 -33.60 7.16
N ALA A 127 12.10 -32.57 7.83
CA ALA A 127 10.70 -32.54 8.23
C ALA A 127 9.84 -32.58 6.98
N VAL A 128 9.28 -33.76 6.71
CA VAL A 128 8.29 -33.95 5.67
C VAL A 128 7.07 -33.13 6.07
N PHE A 129 6.84 -32.04 5.34
CA PHE A 129 5.56 -31.33 5.41
C PHE A 129 4.49 -32.33 5.01
N ASP A 130 3.74 -32.84 5.98
CA ASP A 130 2.71 -33.82 5.72
C ASP A 130 1.59 -33.10 4.95
N LYS A 131 1.60 -33.21 3.61
CA LYS A 131 0.55 -32.68 2.75
C LYS A 131 -0.77 -33.43 2.93
N SER A 132 -0.78 -34.52 3.72
CA SER A 132 -1.92 -35.42 3.88
C SER A 132 -3.14 -34.87 4.63
N PRO A 133 -3.17 -33.67 5.27
CA PRO A 133 -4.42 -33.10 5.72
C PRO A 133 -4.91 -31.96 4.82
N LEU A 134 -4.29 -31.70 3.66
CA LEU A 134 -4.95 -30.92 2.60
C LEU A 134 -6.04 -31.80 1.95
N LYS A 135 -6.99 -32.29 2.77
CA LYS A 135 -8.27 -32.79 2.27
C LYS A 135 -8.82 -31.68 1.37
N PRO A 136 -9.10 -31.95 0.08
CA PRO A 136 -9.58 -30.93 -0.84
C PRO A 136 -10.76 -30.24 -0.17
N LEU A 137 -10.61 -28.94 0.08
CA LEU A 137 -11.50 -28.23 0.99
C LEU A 137 -12.92 -28.04 0.41
N PHE A 138 -13.23 -28.64 -0.74
CA PHE A 138 -14.50 -28.42 -1.44
C PHE A 138 -15.00 -29.64 -2.23
N ALA A 139 -14.39 -30.83 -2.06
CA ALA A 139 -14.80 -32.03 -2.81
C ALA A 139 -16.14 -32.63 -2.35
N GLU A 140 -16.82 -33.36 -3.25
CA GLU A 140 -18.04 -34.11 -2.93
C GLU A 140 -17.76 -35.27 -1.96
N GLY A 141 -18.69 -35.52 -1.02
CA GLY A 141 -18.62 -36.64 -0.07
C GLY A 141 -18.25 -36.26 1.37
N PHE A 142 -18.25 -34.96 1.69
CA PHE A 142 -18.09 -34.48 3.07
C PHE A 142 -19.43 -34.28 3.78
N GLN A 143 -19.40 -34.27 5.12
CA GLN A 143 -20.58 -34.01 5.95
C GLN A 143 -21.15 -32.62 5.66
N GLY A 144 -22.48 -32.53 5.52
CA GLY A 144 -23.18 -31.27 5.24
C GLY A 144 -23.28 -30.93 3.76
N GLN A 145 -23.52 -31.90 2.88
CA GLN A 145 -23.72 -31.70 1.43
C GLN A 145 -25.01 -32.37 0.94
N THR A 146 -26.00 -32.50 1.83
CA THR A 146 -27.24 -33.22 1.55
C THR A 146 -28.18 -32.44 0.62
N GLY A 147 -28.22 -31.11 0.76
CA GLY A 147 -28.85 -30.24 -0.23
C GLY A 147 -27.88 -29.88 -1.36
N LYS A 148 -28.41 -29.85 -2.59
CA LYS A 148 -27.68 -29.41 -3.78
C LYS A 148 -28.59 -28.50 -4.60
N LEU A 149 -28.79 -27.29 -4.12
CA LEU A 149 -29.67 -26.30 -4.76
C LEU A 149 -28.85 -25.33 -5.60
N ALA A 150 -29.46 -24.84 -6.68
CA ALA A 150 -28.88 -23.73 -7.42
C ALA A 150 -29.03 -22.44 -6.59
N MET A 151 -28.27 -21.40 -6.95
CA MET A 151 -28.36 -20.09 -6.27
C MET A 151 -29.79 -19.55 -6.22
N VAL A 152 -30.58 -19.84 -7.25
CA VAL A 152 -31.96 -19.36 -7.42
C VAL A 152 -32.96 -20.04 -6.50
N ASP A 153 -32.66 -21.25 -6.04
CA ASP A 153 -33.55 -22.06 -5.21
C ASP A 153 -33.17 -21.96 -3.71
N LEU A 154 -32.30 -21.01 -3.36
CA LEU A 154 -31.74 -20.90 -2.02
C LEU A 154 -32.57 -19.95 -1.15
N GLU A 155 -33.07 -20.47 -0.02
CA GLU A 155 -33.80 -19.70 0.98
C GLU A 155 -32.85 -19.05 2.00
N ASP A 156 -33.37 -18.15 2.83
CA ASP A 156 -32.53 -17.33 3.70
C ASP A 156 -31.87 -18.09 4.85
N ASP A 157 -32.45 -19.22 5.24
CA ASP A 157 -31.97 -20.15 6.28
C ASP A 157 -31.15 -21.31 5.72
N HIS A 158 -30.90 -21.34 4.41
CA HIS A 158 -30.12 -22.38 3.73
C HIS A 158 -28.63 -22.08 3.68
N CYS A 159 -27.79 -23.08 3.96
CA CYS A 159 -26.34 -22.95 3.96
C CYS A 159 -25.82 -22.55 2.57
N ARG A 160 -25.09 -21.43 2.54
CA ARG A 160 -24.56 -20.81 1.31
C ARG A 160 -23.17 -21.30 0.91
N PHE A 161 -22.78 -22.48 1.38
CA PHE A 161 -21.46 -23.04 1.05
C PHE A 161 -21.46 -23.58 -0.39
N PRO A 162 -20.54 -23.13 -1.27
CA PRO A 162 -20.45 -23.60 -2.64
C PRO A 162 -19.83 -25.01 -2.69
N VAL A 163 -20.42 -25.87 -3.52
CA VAL A 163 -20.02 -27.27 -3.73
C VAL A 163 -19.84 -27.49 -5.23
N ASP A 164 -18.64 -27.87 -5.62
CA ASP A 164 -18.32 -28.22 -7.00
C ASP A 164 -19.01 -29.54 -7.36
N GLN A 165 -19.74 -29.55 -8.47
CA GLN A 165 -20.38 -30.75 -9.01
C GLN A 165 -19.50 -31.42 -10.07
N PRO A 166 -19.65 -32.74 -10.29
CA PRO A 166 -18.87 -33.48 -11.28
C PRO A 166 -19.15 -33.02 -12.73
N ASP A 167 -20.28 -32.36 -12.96
CA ASP A 167 -20.65 -31.73 -14.22
C ASP A 167 -20.03 -30.33 -14.43
N GLY A 168 -19.24 -29.85 -13.46
CA GLY A 168 -18.58 -28.54 -13.50
C GLY A 168 -19.49 -27.37 -13.07
N THR A 169 -20.73 -27.65 -12.66
CA THR A 169 -21.62 -26.62 -12.09
C THR A 169 -21.33 -26.39 -10.61
N VAL A 170 -21.65 -25.19 -10.11
CA VAL A 170 -21.56 -24.89 -8.68
C VAL A 170 -22.97 -24.93 -8.09
N LYS A 171 -23.17 -25.82 -7.11
CA LYS A 171 -24.40 -25.89 -6.31
C LYS A 171 -24.11 -25.48 -4.88
N PHE A 172 -25.15 -25.19 -4.11
CA PHE A 172 -25.04 -24.82 -2.71
C PHE A 172 -25.56 -25.93 -1.80
N CYS A 173 -24.90 -26.07 -0.65
CA CYS A 173 -25.19 -27.06 0.38
C CYS A 173 -26.66 -27.09 0.85
N ALA A 174 -27.30 -25.92 0.96
CA ALA A 174 -28.70 -25.78 1.36
C ALA A 174 -29.15 -26.40 2.70
N ASP A 175 -28.26 -27.00 3.49
CA ASP A 175 -28.60 -27.48 4.84
C ASP A 175 -28.92 -26.30 5.78
N PRO A 176 -29.67 -26.51 6.89
CA PRO A 176 -30.01 -25.43 7.80
C PRO A 176 -28.79 -24.67 8.35
N GLN A 177 -28.83 -23.34 8.27
CA GLN A 177 -27.78 -22.46 8.77
C GLN A 177 -27.61 -22.56 10.30
N GLN A 178 -26.37 -22.43 10.76
CA GLN A 178 -26.07 -22.24 12.16
C GLN A 178 -26.36 -20.79 12.58
N ARG A 179 -26.89 -20.58 13.78
CA ARG A 179 -27.12 -19.22 14.31
C ARG A 179 -25.84 -18.38 14.27
N GLY A 180 -25.92 -17.21 13.63
CA GLY A 180 -24.81 -16.27 13.51
C GLY A 180 -23.81 -16.60 12.40
N SER A 181 -24.11 -17.56 11.53
CA SER A 181 -23.28 -17.97 10.40
C SER A 181 -24.13 -18.11 9.13
N ALA A 182 -23.57 -17.79 7.97
CA ALA A 182 -24.20 -18.06 6.66
C ALA A 182 -24.11 -19.55 6.25
N TYR A 183 -23.55 -20.38 7.13
CA TYR A 183 -23.22 -21.78 6.88
C TYR A 183 -23.84 -22.71 7.92
N CYS A 184 -24.11 -23.96 7.54
CA CYS A 184 -24.49 -25.03 8.48
C CYS A 184 -23.35 -25.33 9.46
N PRO A 185 -23.59 -26.04 10.58
CA PRO A 185 -22.56 -26.31 11.59
C PRO A 185 -21.29 -26.97 11.02
N ALA A 186 -21.43 -27.87 10.03
CA ALA A 186 -20.30 -28.53 9.38
C ALA A 186 -19.45 -27.56 8.55
N HIS A 187 -20.09 -26.69 7.77
CA HIS A 187 -19.39 -25.71 6.93
C HIS A 187 -18.88 -24.50 7.72
N HIS A 188 -19.51 -24.15 8.84
CA HIS A 188 -19.01 -23.12 9.75
C HIS A 188 -17.66 -23.53 10.35
N ALA A 189 -17.59 -24.71 10.97
CA ALA A 189 -16.35 -25.25 11.55
C ALA A 189 -15.20 -25.29 10.52
N ARG A 190 -15.51 -25.61 9.26
CA ARG A 190 -14.53 -25.64 8.17
C ARG A 190 -13.98 -24.26 7.80
N CYS A 191 -14.83 -23.23 7.80
CA CYS A 191 -14.44 -21.86 7.49
C CYS A 191 -13.71 -21.19 8.67
N THR A 192 -14.02 -21.55 9.91
CA THR A 192 -13.41 -20.94 11.10
C THR A 192 -12.17 -21.66 11.59
N ASP A 193 -12.14 -23.00 11.53
CA ASP A 193 -11.13 -23.78 12.26
C ASP A 193 -9.92 -24.13 11.39
N GLY A 194 -10.08 -24.10 10.06
CA GLY A 194 -9.02 -24.48 9.11
C GLY A 194 -8.53 -25.93 9.31
N PRO A 195 -7.73 -26.48 8.37
CA PRO A 195 -7.06 -27.75 8.65
C PRO A 195 -5.98 -27.52 9.72
N ALA A 196 -5.95 -28.37 10.74
CA ALA A 196 -4.84 -28.40 11.69
C ALA A 196 -3.55 -28.73 10.92
N ILE A 197 -2.63 -27.75 10.82
CA ILE A 197 -1.31 -27.96 10.24
C ILE A 197 -0.49 -28.74 11.26
N THR A 198 -0.40 -30.06 11.10
CA THR A 198 0.40 -30.93 11.96
C THR A 198 1.75 -31.21 11.30
N PHE A 199 2.82 -31.05 12.06
CA PHE A 199 4.17 -31.42 11.64
C PHE A 199 4.46 -32.83 12.14
N LYS A 200 4.76 -33.78 11.25
CA LYS A 200 5.21 -35.11 11.66
C LYS A 200 6.63 -34.99 12.22
N LYS A 201 6.83 -35.44 13.46
CA LYS A 201 8.17 -35.58 14.02
C LYS A 201 8.89 -36.69 13.25
N PRO A 202 10.09 -36.47 12.69
CA PRO A 202 10.77 -37.51 11.95
C PRO A 202 11.07 -38.70 12.87
N LEU A 203 10.97 -39.91 12.30
CA LEU A 203 11.36 -41.13 12.97
C LEU A 203 12.85 -41.02 13.31
N ALA A 204 13.20 -41.28 14.57
CA ALA A 204 14.59 -41.25 15.02
C ALA A 204 15.43 -42.16 14.12
N ARG A 205 16.50 -41.61 13.54
CA ARG A 205 17.50 -42.41 12.81
C ARG A 205 18.12 -43.43 13.80
N ALA A 206 18.09 -44.71 13.42
CA ALA A 206 18.76 -45.81 14.11
C ALA A 206 20.28 -45.74 13.90
#